data_AF-A0A8J7T1I3-F1
#
_entry.id   AF-A0A8J7T1I3-F1
#
_cell.length_a   1.000
_cell.length_b   1.000
_cell.length_c   1.000
_cell.angle_alpha   90.00
_cell.angle_beta   90.00
_cell.angle_gamma   90.00
#
_symmetry.space_group_name_H-M   'P 1'
#
loop_
_entity.id
_entity.type
_entity.pdbx_description
1 polymer ?
#
loop_
_entity_poly.entity_id
_entity_poly.type
_entity_poly.pdbx_seq_one_letter_code
_entity_poly.pdbx_strand_id
1 'polypeptide(L)'
;MRRKRWFGGILPAMMFGMAALGAPAGTAQAFDAKKADLSVIRVVVFEVKNGKRTGTYSFGTGFVVDNEYVVTNHHVTDDSEFTKDGGASERVVVDGSTKNLRAAQLVWHAAELDLAVLKVPGLTRPTLKLSNAPPLDYPDKAASVWAIGFPGIADRSISSETAFVHSTVTQGIVGKVVMGRAGQKDKVRPIIQHNASINKGNSGGPLFDNCGVVVGVNTFGAVSTMEVSRDQRGRDVAAGMPNTGIFYSPHISNLIDAQKTIPALAAMKLDVTPAPCAAPTAEAPGLPVWIYGVIGLVVLLALTSTVIALRKGTTREIVRVVESYSAYIRRKGDPPSVRVRKEASRAASQPPSATAPARPAKAAAAPAADAGSKLVLSGRGGDKKFRVEITAEELERAAAASESGIVLGRSQSLSDKVIDDPSVSRRHAKFFLADGVLMVEDMGSAYGTKINGKALGANEAGGLKPGDKLTIGGVQLDVGRA
;
A
#
# COMPACT_ATOMS: atom_id res chain seq x y z
N MET A 1 93.51 17.16 6.08
CA MET A 1 92.44 17.94 6.75
C MET A 1 91.35 18.24 5.71
N ARG A 2 90.22 17.54 5.78
CA ARG A 2 88.94 17.96 6.39
C ARG A 2 88.11 18.95 5.54
N ARG A 3 86.97 18.40 5.05
CA ARG A 3 85.62 19.00 4.95
C ARG A 3 85.43 20.02 3.80
N LYS A 4 84.31 20.10 3.08
CA LYS A 4 82.91 19.72 3.39
C LYS A 4 82.09 19.65 2.09
N ARG A 5 81.12 18.73 2.08
CA ARG A 5 80.00 18.56 1.13
C ARG A 5 79.25 19.87 0.86
N TRP A 6 78.65 20.00 -0.33
CA TRP A 6 77.26 20.44 -0.54
C TRP A 6 76.78 19.95 -1.92
N PHE A 7 76.05 18.83 -1.94
CA PHE A 7 75.23 18.43 -3.07
C PHE A 7 73.86 19.08 -2.86
N GLY A 8 73.48 19.98 -3.77
CA GLY A 8 72.15 20.57 -3.82
C GLY A 8 71.12 19.50 -4.11
N GLY A 9 70.27 19.21 -3.12
CA GLY A 9 69.12 18.35 -3.26
C GLY A 9 68.03 19.05 -4.06
N ILE A 10 67.65 18.46 -5.20
CA ILE A 10 66.40 18.77 -5.89
C ILE A 10 65.32 17.99 -5.13
N LEU A 11 64.55 18.69 -4.29
CA LEU A 11 63.25 18.22 -3.80
C LEU A 11 62.23 18.32 -4.96
N PRO A 12 61.48 17.26 -5.30
CA PRO A 12 60.21 17.44 -5.99
C PRO A 12 59.17 17.86 -4.96
N ALA A 13 58.60 19.04 -5.15
CA ALA A 13 57.45 19.53 -4.41
C ALA A 13 56.24 18.62 -4.70
N MET A 14 55.85 17.79 -3.72
CA MET A 14 54.52 17.20 -3.68
C MET A 14 53.52 18.30 -3.35
N MET A 15 52.85 18.84 -4.37
CA MET A 15 51.63 19.62 -4.17
C MET A 15 50.55 18.71 -3.59
N PHE A 16 50.26 18.92 -2.30
CA PHE A 16 49.02 18.45 -1.69
C PHE A 16 47.86 19.22 -2.34
N GLY A 17 47.13 18.56 -3.25
CA GLY A 17 45.81 19.02 -3.67
C GLY A 17 44.87 18.94 -2.47
N MET A 18 44.51 20.10 -1.91
CA MET A 18 43.39 20.23 -0.99
C MET A 18 42.13 19.78 -1.74
N ALA A 19 41.62 18.60 -1.38
CA ALA A 19 40.28 18.19 -1.73
C ALA A 19 39.31 19.22 -1.12
N ALA A 20 38.58 19.93 -1.98
CA ALA A 20 37.47 20.76 -1.57
C ALA A 20 36.44 19.86 -0.88
N LEU A 21 36.33 19.97 0.44
CA LEU A 21 35.24 19.43 1.22
C LEU A 21 33.97 20.18 0.80
N GLY A 22 33.25 19.61 -0.17
CA GLY A 22 31.88 20.02 -0.45
C GLY A 22 31.07 19.87 0.84
N ALA A 23 30.29 20.90 1.18
CA ALA A 23 29.33 20.82 2.27
C ALA A 23 28.43 19.59 2.09
N PRO A 24 28.11 18.84 3.16
CA PRO A 24 27.21 17.71 3.03
C PRO A 24 25.87 18.24 2.52
N ALA A 25 25.46 17.80 1.33
CA ALA A 25 24.10 17.95 0.87
C ALA A 25 23.20 17.36 1.96
N GLY A 26 22.24 18.14 2.46
CA GLY A 26 21.34 17.70 3.51
C GLY A 26 20.73 16.36 3.12
N THR A 27 20.95 15.34 3.94
CA THR A 27 20.40 14.01 3.69
C THR A 27 18.88 14.11 3.72
N ALA A 28 18.25 13.89 2.57
CA ALA A 28 16.80 13.78 2.49
C ALA A 28 16.37 12.64 3.44
N GLN A 29 15.57 12.98 4.44
CA GLN A 29 15.12 12.00 5.43
C GLN A 29 14.13 11.05 4.75
N ALA A 30 14.46 9.76 4.72
CA ALA A 30 13.57 8.74 4.19
C ALA A 30 12.24 8.71 4.95
N PHE A 31 11.15 8.39 4.24
CA PHE A 31 9.80 8.24 4.78
C PHE A 31 9.79 7.35 6.02
N ASP A 32 9.25 7.88 7.12
CA ASP A 32 9.05 7.18 8.39
C ASP A 32 7.56 7.03 8.67
N ALA A 33 7.04 5.82 8.41
CA ALA A 33 5.65 5.48 8.63
C ALA A 33 5.20 5.68 10.09
N LYS A 34 6.06 5.39 11.09
CA LYS A 34 5.69 5.52 12.51
C LYS A 34 5.50 6.97 12.89
N LYS A 35 6.34 7.86 12.36
CA LYS A 35 6.20 9.30 12.57
C LYS A 35 4.95 9.84 11.87
N ALA A 36 4.70 9.38 10.64
CA ALA A 36 3.52 9.78 9.87
C ALA A 36 2.22 9.33 10.56
N ASP A 37 2.16 8.10 11.08
CA ASP A 37 1.00 7.51 11.77
C ASP A 37 0.50 8.38 12.94
N LEU A 38 1.38 9.10 13.64
CA LEU A 38 0.99 10.00 14.74
C LEU A 38 0.04 11.12 14.29
N SER A 39 0.07 11.47 13.00
CA SER A 39 -0.72 12.55 12.41
C SER A 39 -1.94 12.01 11.66
N VAL A 40 -2.03 10.69 11.45
CA VAL A 40 -3.12 10.03 10.73
C VAL A 40 -4.18 9.60 11.73
N ILE A 41 -5.44 9.89 11.45
CA ILE A 41 -6.56 9.70 12.39
C ILE A 41 -7.76 9.05 11.71
N ARG A 42 -8.50 8.23 12.45
CA ARG A 42 -9.71 7.61 11.93
C ARG A 42 -10.87 8.59 12.03
N VAL A 43 -11.59 8.77 10.93
CA VAL A 43 -12.80 9.60 10.86
C VAL A 43 -14.01 8.67 10.83
N VAL A 44 -15.01 8.97 11.67
CA VAL A 44 -16.23 8.18 11.77
C VAL A 44 -17.43 9.13 11.77
N VAL A 45 -18.45 8.79 10.99
CA VAL A 45 -19.74 9.46 11.02
C VAL A 45 -20.73 8.49 11.64
N PHE A 46 -21.25 8.84 12.81
CA PHE A 46 -22.28 8.07 13.50
C PHE A 46 -23.67 8.50 13.09
N GLU A 47 -24.57 7.53 13.05
CA GLU A 47 -26.01 7.73 13.08
C GLU A 47 -26.44 8.05 14.52
N VAL A 48 -27.24 9.10 14.68
CA VAL A 48 -27.77 9.55 15.96
C VAL A 48 -29.30 9.48 15.95
N LYS A 49 -29.87 8.80 16.94
CA LYS A 49 -31.31 8.78 17.21
C LYS A 49 -31.56 9.12 18.67
N ASN A 50 -32.48 10.05 18.93
CA ASN A 50 -32.82 10.51 20.28
C ASN A 50 -31.58 10.90 21.12
N GLY A 51 -30.60 11.56 20.49
CA GLY A 51 -29.35 11.98 21.13
C GLY A 51 -28.35 10.86 21.44
N LYS A 52 -28.60 9.62 20.99
CA LYS A 52 -27.69 8.48 21.16
C LYS A 52 -27.15 7.99 19.82
N ARG A 53 -25.86 7.64 19.78
CA ARG A 53 -25.24 6.97 18.63
C ARG A 53 -25.82 5.56 18.51
N THR A 54 -26.46 5.25 17.38
CA THR A 54 -27.11 3.94 17.15
C THR A 54 -26.41 3.08 16.11
N GLY A 55 -25.46 3.64 15.37
CA GLY A 55 -24.69 2.90 14.36
C GLY A 55 -23.65 3.77 13.68
N THR A 56 -22.74 3.15 12.94
CA THR A 56 -21.78 3.85 12.09
C THR A 56 -22.36 4.00 10.69
N TYR A 57 -22.44 5.25 10.22
CA TYR A 57 -22.92 5.60 8.87
C TYR A 57 -21.78 5.52 7.85
N SER A 58 -20.67 6.19 8.14
CA SER A 58 -19.49 6.23 7.27
C SER A 58 -18.23 6.19 8.13
N PHE A 59 -17.13 5.71 7.55
CA PHE A 59 -15.82 5.74 8.19
C PHE A 59 -14.73 5.85 7.13
N GLY A 60 -13.60 6.40 7.53
CA GLY A 60 -12.43 6.53 6.68
C GLY A 60 -11.24 7.03 7.47
N THR A 61 -10.27 7.56 6.74
CA THR A 61 -9.05 8.14 7.30
C THR A 61 -9.08 9.66 7.10
N GLY A 62 -8.48 10.37 8.03
CA GLY A 62 -8.05 11.75 7.84
C GLY A 62 -6.64 11.95 8.37
N PHE A 63 -6.10 13.14 8.17
CA PHE A 63 -4.79 13.50 8.70
C PHE A 63 -4.73 14.97 9.10
N VAL A 64 -3.89 15.25 10.09
CA VAL A 64 -3.75 16.57 10.72
C VAL A 64 -2.85 17.46 9.88
N VAL A 65 -3.37 18.61 9.44
CA VAL A 65 -2.66 19.58 8.59
C VAL A 65 -2.35 20.91 9.28
N ASP A 66 -3.07 21.19 10.35
CA ASP A 66 -2.85 22.30 11.28
C ASP A 66 -3.48 21.91 12.64
N ASN A 67 -3.16 22.63 13.71
CA ASN A 67 -3.76 22.39 15.03
C ASN A 67 -5.28 22.34 14.94
N GLU A 68 -5.89 21.26 15.44
CA GLU A 68 -7.33 21.00 15.37
C GLU A 68 -7.90 20.76 13.95
N TYR A 69 -7.14 20.89 12.87
CA TYR A 69 -7.66 20.74 11.51
C TYR A 69 -7.25 19.41 10.88
N VAL A 70 -8.27 18.63 10.49
CA VAL A 70 -8.12 17.30 9.87
C VAL A 70 -8.68 17.34 8.46
N VAL A 71 -7.90 16.87 7.50
CA VAL A 71 -8.32 16.69 6.11
C VAL A 71 -8.75 15.25 5.90
N THR A 72 -9.81 15.05 5.13
CA THR A 72 -10.33 13.73 4.72
C THR A 72 -11.06 13.87 3.39
N ASN A 73 -11.71 12.81 2.91
CA ASN A 73 -12.55 12.88 1.72
C ASN A 73 -13.96 13.41 2.02
N HIS A 74 -14.59 14.02 1.00
CA HIS A 74 -15.97 14.47 1.10
C HIS A 74 -16.90 13.28 1.39
N HIS A 75 -16.78 12.19 0.63
CA HIS A 75 -17.66 11.02 0.79
C HIS A 75 -17.54 10.32 2.16
N VAL A 76 -16.43 10.53 2.88
CA VAL A 76 -16.28 10.04 4.27
C VAL A 76 -17.18 10.83 5.20
N THR A 77 -17.35 12.13 4.95
CA THR A 77 -18.08 13.08 5.80
C THR A 77 -19.50 13.39 5.34
N ASP A 78 -19.86 13.02 4.12
CA ASP A 78 -21.16 13.29 3.52
C ASP A 78 -22.25 12.47 4.23
N ASP A 79 -23.24 13.15 4.77
CA ASP A 79 -24.41 12.59 5.47
C ASP A 79 -25.72 12.98 4.76
N SER A 80 -25.64 13.52 3.55
CA SER A 80 -26.78 14.04 2.80
C SER A 80 -27.83 12.98 2.49
N GLU A 81 -27.44 11.72 2.27
CA GLU A 81 -28.40 10.62 2.07
C GLU A 81 -29.19 10.31 3.34
N PHE A 82 -28.57 10.43 4.51
CA PHE A 82 -29.17 10.05 5.80
C PHE A 82 -30.04 11.16 6.40
N THR A 83 -29.60 12.41 6.27
CA THR A 83 -30.29 13.56 6.86
C THR A 83 -31.59 13.93 6.13
N LYS A 84 -31.80 13.44 4.90
CA LYS A 84 -33.02 13.67 4.09
C LYS A 84 -34.32 13.26 4.78
N ASP A 85 -34.30 12.19 5.57
CA ASP A 85 -35.48 11.66 6.26
C ASP A 85 -35.58 12.13 7.73
N GLY A 86 -34.91 13.24 8.06
CA GLY A 86 -34.87 13.78 9.44
C GLY A 86 -33.92 13.04 10.38
N GLY A 87 -33.02 12.20 9.84
CA GLY A 87 -31.96 11.56 10.60
C GLY A 87 -30.91 12.56 11.09
N ALA A 88 -30.35 12.33 12.28
CA ALA A 88 -29.22 13.11 12.80
C ALA A 88 -27.91 12.33 12.66
N SER A 89 -26.82 13.04 12.35
CA SER A 89 -25.48 12.48 12.24
C SER A 89 -24.53 13.17 13.22
N GLU A 90 -23.46 12.48 13.59
CA GLU A 90 -22.36 13.08 14.34
C GLU A 90 -21.03 12.65 13.73
N ARG A 91 -20.20 13.62 13.34
CA ARG A 91 -18.84 13.38 12.85
C ARG A 91 -17.90 13.36 14.05
N VAL A 92 -17.04 12.37 14.11
CA VAL A 92 -16.02 12.25 15.15
C VAL A 92 -14.69 11.81 14.57
N VAL A 93 -13.62 12.04 15.34
CA VAL A 93 -12.33 11.39 15.13
C VAL A 93 -11.99 10.48 16.31
N VAL A 94 -11.29 9.38 16.02
CA VAL A 94 -10.79 8.43 17.03
C VAL A 94 -9.35 8.79 17.37
N ASP A 95 -9.12 9.32 18.57
CA ASP A 95 -7.82 9.82 18.98
C ASP A 95 -7.07 8.78 19.85
N GLY A 96 -6.38 7.85 19.18
CA GLY A 96 -5.49 6.86 19.78
C GLY A 96 -6.18 5.66 20.45
N SER A 97 -7.42 5.82 20.92
CA SER A 97 -8.26 4.74 21.45
C SER A 97 -9.71 4.91 21.02
N THR A 98 -10.44 3.80 20.85
CA THR A 98 -11.88 3.78 20.60
C THR A 98 -12.73 4.41 21.70
N LYS A 99 -12.13 4.61 22.89
CA LYS A 99 -12.75 5.31 24.02
C LYS A 99 -12.56 6.83 23.98
N ASN A 100 -11.62 7.32 23.16
CA ASN A 100 -11.31 8.73 23.02
C ASN A 100 -11.86 9.26 21.69
N LEU A 101 -13.18 9.45 21.66
CA LEU A 101 -13.91 9.96 20.50
C LEU A 101 -14.08 11.47 20.65
N ARG A 102 -13.57 12.24 19.70
CA ARG A 102 -13.69 13.71 19.70
C ARG A 102 -14.66 14.16 18.63
N ALA A 103 -15.59 15.05 18.99
CA ALA A 103 -16.50 15.66 18.03
C ALA A 103 -15.72 16.46 16.97
N ALA A 104 -16.13 16.32 15.72
CA ALA A 104 -15.51 16.96 14.58
C ALA A 104 -16.54 17.83 13.85
N GLN A 105 -16.24 19.11 13.69
CA GLN A 105 -17.08 20.07 13.00
C GLN A 105 -16.68 20.12 11.53
N LEU A 106 -17.64 19.96 10.61
CA LEU A 106 -17.38 20.13 9.18
C LEU A 106 -17.22 21.62 8.87
N VAL A 107 -16.00 22.06 8.57
CA VAL A 107 -15.68 23.46 8.28
C VAL A 107 -15.91 23.77 6.80
N TRP A 108 -15.51 22.85 5.94
CA TRP A 108 -15.64 22.97 4.50
C TRP A 108 -15.60 21.60 3.84
N HIS A 109 -16.27 21.47 2.71
CA HIS A 109 -16.16 20.31 1.83
C HIS A 109 -16.40 20.72 0.38
N ALA A 110 -15.91 19.92 -0.54
CA ALA A 110 -16.14 20.04 -1.97
C ALA A 110 -16.30 18.64 -2.56
N ALA A 111 -17.51 18.32 -3.01
CA ALA A 111 -17.81 17.02 -3.62
C ALA A 111 -16.99 16.81 -4.89
N GLU A 112 -16.78 17.88 -5.65
CA GLU A 112 -16.01 17.89 -6.90
C GLU A 112 -14.50 17.71 -6.71
N LEU A 113 -14.00 17.88 -5.48
CA LEU A 113 -12.60 17.60 -5.13
C LEU A 113 -12.47 16.29 -4.34
N ASP A 114 -13.60 15.69 -3.96
CA ASP A 114 -13.70 14.68 -2.91
C ASP A 114 -12.86 15.06 -1.68
N LEU A 115 -12.96 16.31 -1.21
CA LEU A 115 -12.21 16.82 -0.05
C LEU A 115 -13.15 17.38 1.01
N ALA A 116 -12.79 17.17 2.27
CA ALA A 116 -13.42 17.79 3.43
C ALA A 116 -12.37 18.18 4.47
N VAL A 117 -12.67 19.28 5.17
CA VAL A 117 -11.89 19.79 6.29
C VAL A 117 -12.76 19.77 7.54
N LEU A 118 -12.27 19.08 8.56
CA LEU A 118 -12.88 18.98 9.87
C LEU A 118 -12.08 19.80 10.88
N LYS A 119 -12.78 20.49 11.79
CA LYS A 119 -12.19 21.07 13.00
C LYS A 119 -12.52 20.20 14.20
N VAL A 120 -11.50 19.83 14.97
CA VAL A 120 -11.59 18.96 16.15
C VAL A 120 -11.01 19.72 17.35
N PRO A 121 -11.85 20.43 18.12
CA PRO A 121 -11.39 21.22 19.25
C PRO A 121 -10.57 20.40 20.26
N GLY A 122 -9.44 20.93 20.69
CA GLY A 122 -8.52 20.31 21.65
C GLY A 122 -7.73 19.11 21.12
N LEU A 123 -7.70 18.87 19.81
CA LEU A 123 -6.85 17.85 19.20
C LEU A 123 -5.40 18.36 19.10
N THR A 124 -4.48 17.64 19.75
CA THR A 124 -3.04 17.94 19.71
C THR A 124 -2.28 16.76 19.13
N ARG A 125 -1.86 16.87 17.87
CA ARG A 125 -1.08 15.87 17.14
C ARG A 125 -0.07 16.57 16.24
N PRO A 126 1.03 15.89 15.84
CA PRO A 126 1.94 16.44 14.86
C PRO A 126 1.20 16.79 13.56
N THR A 127 1.59 17.90 12.93
CA THR A 127 1.05 18.33 11.64
C THR A 127 1.90 17.76 10.50
N LEU A 128 1.26 17.37 9.41
CA LEU A 128 1.97 16.90 8.22
C LEU A 128 2.37 18.06 7.30
N LYS A 129 3.59 17.97 6.76
CA LYS A 129 4.09 18.88 5.73
C LYS A 129 3.49 18.53 4.37
N LEU A 130 3.06 19.54 3.62
CA LEU A 130 2.36 19.39 2.35
C LEU A 130 3.22 19.91 1.19
N SER A 131 3.20 19.22 0.06
CA SER A 131 3.90 19.71 -1.14
C SER A 131 3.10 20.83 -1.81
N ASN A 132 3.75 21.96 -2.09
CA ASN A 132 3.22 22.99 -3.00
C ASN A 132 4.06 23.08 -4.29
N ALA A 133 4.82 22.03 -4.60
CA ALA A 133 5.47 21.89 -5.91
C ALA A 133 4.43 21.93 -7.04
N PRO A 134 4.83 22.36 -8.27
CA PRO A 134 3.94 22.40 -9.42
C PRO A 134 3.25 21.04 -9.64
N PRO A 135 1.91 20.94 -9.51
CA PRO A 135 1.23 19.65 -9.41
C PRO A 135 1.37 18.73 -10.63
N LEU A 136 1.59 19.28 -11.82
CA LEU A 136 1.75 18.47 -13.04
C LEU A 136 3.17 17.93 -13.20
N ASP A 137 4.13 18.53 -12.50
CA ASP A 137 5.54 18.16 -12.53
C ASP A 137 5.94 17.37 -11.29
N TYR A 138 5.04 17.20 -10.32
CA TYR A 138 5.33 16.51 -9.06
C TYR A 138 4.10 15.79 -8.49
N PRO A 139 4.24 14.54 -7.99
CA PRO A 139 5.45 13.72 -8.00
C PRO A 139 5.83 13.22 -9.40
N ASP A 140 7.12 12.95 -9.60
CA ASP A 140 7.63 12.40 -10.85
C ASP A 140 7.01 11.04 -11.19
N LYS A 141 6.92 10.75 -12.49
CA LYS A 141 6.60 9.41 -12.96
C LYS A 141 7.62 8.40 -12.43
N ALA A 142 7.13 7.25 -11.98
CA ALA A 142 7.88 6.20 -11.30
C ALA A 142 8.45 6.58 -9.91
N ALA A 143 8.15 7.77 -9.38
CA ALA A 143 8.44 8.08 -7.98
C ALA A 143 7.68 7.12 -7.06
N SER A 144 8.35 6.65 -6.01
CA SER A 144 7.69 5.85 -4.98
C SER A 144 6.77 6.73 -4.13
N VAL A 145 5.62 6.18 -3.79
CA VAL A 145 4.62 6.82 -2.93
C VAL A 145 4.11 5.84 -1.88
N TRP A 146 3.68 6.39 -0.75
CA TRP A 146 3.22 5.63 0.41
C TRP A 146 1.85 6.12 0.83
N ALA A 147 0.86 5.22 0.87
CA ALA A 147 -0.47 5.54 1.35
C ALA A 147 -0.68 4.97 2.75
N ILE A 148 -1.10 5.83 3.69
CA ILE A 148 -1.45 5.44 5.06
C ILE A 148 -2.96 5.63 5.29
N GLY A 149 -3.59 4.67 5.97
CA GLY A 149 -4.91 4.87 6.57
C GLY A 149 -5.44 3.69 7.36
N PHE A 150 -6.65 3.80 7.91
CA PHE A 150 -7.28 2.78 8.74
C PHE A 150 -8.16 1.85 7.90
N PRO A 151 -7.79 0.59 7.68
CA PRO A 151 -8.60 -0.31 6.87
C PRO A 151 -9.94 -0.61 7.57
N GLY A 152 -11.03 -0.59 6.81
CA GLY A 152 -12.40 -0.82 7.30
C GLY A 152 -12.71 -2.23 7.78
N ILE A 153 -11.76 -3.16 7.64
CA ILE A 153 -11.85 -4.57 8.02
C ILE A 153 -11.43 -4.84 9.48
N ALA A 154 -10.92 -3.83 10.18
CA ALA A 154 -10.63 -3.92 11.61
C ALA A 154 -11.86 -4.00 12.53
N ASP A 155 -13.07 -3.82 11.98
CA ASP A 155 -14.30 -3.75 12.77
C ASP A 155 -15.05 -5.10 12.81
N ARG A 156 -14.59 -6.11 12.05
CA ARG A 156 -15.40 -7.30 11.75
C ARG A 156 -14.75 -8.67 11.96
N SER A 157 -13.49 -8.76 12.40
CA SER A 157 -12.86 -10.09 12.59
C SER A 157 -11.75 -10.16 13.63
N ILE A 158 -11.45 -9.09 14.35
CA ILE A 158 -10.41 -9.10 15.38
C ILE A 158 -10.97 -8.48 16.65
N SER A 159 -11.06 -9.28 17.72
CA SER A 159 -11.43 -8.86 19.08
C SER A 159 -10.37 -7.97 19.77
N SER A 160 -9.52 -7.30 19.00
CA SER A 160 -8.45 -6.46 19.54
C SER A 160 -8.71 -4.99 19.19
N GLU A 161 -8.76 -4.17 20.24
CA GLU A 161 -8.78 -2.70 20.18
C GLU A 161 -7.69 -2.16 19.23
N THR A 162 -6.60 -2.92 19.03
CA THR A 162 -5.44 -2.61 18.19
C THR A 162 -5.76 -2.51 16.69
N ALA A 163 -6.61 -3.36 16.13
CA ALA A 163 -6.90 -3.29 14.69
C ALA A 163 -7.66 -2.00 14.33
N PHE A 164 -8.54 -1.55 15.23
CA PHE A 164 -9.41 -0.38 15.02
C PHE A 164 -8.63 0.94 15.06
N VAL A 165 -7.49 0.96 15.75
CA VAL A 165 -6.67 2.14 16.06
C VAL A 165 -5.31 2.15 15.38
N HIS A 166 -4.94 1.11 14.63
CA HIS A 166 -3.69 1.08 13.86
C HIS A 166 -3.96 1.23 12.37
N SER A 167 -3.21 2.14 11.75
CA SER A 167 -3.19 2.34 10.31
C SER A 167 -2.45 1.20 9.60
N THR A 168 -2.79 1.03 8.33
CA THR A 168 -2.04 0.26 7.34
C THR A 168 -1.23 1.19 6.47
N VAL A 169 -0.09 0.69 6.02
CA VAL A 169 0.80 1.37 5.09
C VAL A 169 0.87 0.51 3.82
N THR A 170 0.68 1.15 2.68
CA THR A 170 0.86 0.52 1.37
C THR A 170 1.83 1.35 0.55
N GLN A 171 2.65 0.67 -0.24
CA GLN A 171 3.64 1.30 -1.11
C GLN A 171 3.26 1.08 -2.57
N GLY A 172 3.54 2.07 -3.40
CA GLY A 172 3.44 1.96 -4.84
C GLY A 172 4.33 2.96 -5.55
N ILE A 173 4.07 3.12 -6.84
CA ILE A 173 4.73 4.07 -7.72
C ILE A 173 3.70 4.96 -8.41
N VAL A 174 4.12 6.17 -8.74
CA VAL A 174 3.32 7.11 -9.52
C VAL A 174 3.36 6.72 -10.99
N GLY A 175 2.20 6.48 -11.58
CA GLY A 175 2.06 6.21 -13.01
C GLY A 175 2.12 7.50 -13.83
N LYS A 176 1.40 8.53 -13.39
CA LYS A 176 1.36 9.87 -13.97
C LYS A 176 0.58 10.83 -13.05
N VAL A 177 0.81 12.13 -13.21
CA VAL A 177 -0.11 13.15 -12.72
C VAL A 177 -0.89 13.70 -13.91
N VAL A 178 -2.21 13.80 -13.77
CA VAL A 178 -3.09 14.27 -14.85
C VAL A 178 -4.05 15.33 -14.35
N MET A 179 -4.46 16.18 -15.27
CA MET A 179 -5.66 16.97 -15.10
C MET A 179 -6.86 16.02 -15.25
N GLY A 180 -7.46 15.64 -14.14
CA GLY A 180 -8.61 14.73 -14.06
C GLY A 180 -9.88 15.42 -13.54
N ARG A 181 -11.01 14.78 -13.84
CA ARG A 181 -12.34 15.17 -13.38
C ARG A 181 -12.74 14.25 -12.23
N ALA A 182 -12.55 14.67 -10.99
CA ALA A 182 -13.01 13.94 -9.81
C ALA A 182 -14.54 14.09 -9.65
N GLY A 183 -15.31 13.58 -10.63
CA GLY A 183 -16.78 13.55 -10.57
C GLY A 183 -17.53 14.76 -11.17
N GLN A 184 -16.89 15.68 -11.91
CA GLN A 184 -17.57 16.79 -12.59
C GLN A 184 -17.25 16.92 -14.10
N LYS A 185 -18.17 17.52 -14.87
CA LYS A 185 -18.03 17.79 -16.31
C LYS A 185 -17.12 19.00 -16.64
N ASP A 186 -17.03 20.02 -15.77
CA ASP A 186 -16.51 21.34 -16.20
C ASP A 186 -15.22 21.84 -15.51
N LYS A 187 -14.81 21.27 -14.37
CA LYS A 187 -13.55 21.64 -13.70
C LYS A 187 -12.59 20.46 -13.65
N VAL A 188 -11.39 20.69 -14.17
CA VAL A 188 -10.30 19.72 -14.17
C VAL A 188 -9.28 20.12 -13.11
N ARG A 189 -8.75 19.15 -12.37
CA ARG A 189 -7.82 19.34 -11.26
C ARG A 189 -6.69 18.32 -11.33
N PRO A 190 -5.51 18.62 -10.77
CA PRO A 190 -4.42 17.65 -10.71
C PRO A 190 -4.82 16.46 -9.82
N ILE A 191 -4.67 15.27 -10.38
CA ILE A 191 -4.91 13.97 -9.73
C ILE A 191 -3.70 13.08 -10.01
N ILE A 192 -3.18 12.46 -8.96
CA ILE A 192 -2.06 11.53 -9.02
C ILE A 192 -2.62 10.13 -9.29
N GLN A 193 -2.17 9.49 -10.36
CA GLN A 193 -2.41 8.07 -10.60
C GLN A 193 -1.25 7.25 -10.01
N HIS A 194 -1.55 6.24 -9.20
CA HIS A 194 -0.56 5.36 -8.59
C HIS A 194 -1.07 3.93 -8.45
N ASN A 195 -0.21 2.99 -8.09
CA ASN A 195 -0.59 1.61 -7.78
C ASN A 195 -0.46 1.23 -6.29
N ALA A 196 -0.17 2.19 -5.41
CA ALA A 196 -0.24 1.95 -3.97
C ALA A 196 -1.68 1.57 -3.58
N SER A 197 -1.85 0.37 -3.03
CA SER A 197 -3.17 -0.24 -2.80
C SER A 197 -4.06 0.61 -1.87
N ILE A 198 -5.19 1.11 -2.40
CA ILE A 198 -6.20 1.80 -1.60
C ILE A 198 -7.40 0.86 -1.38
N ASN A 199 -7.57 0.42 -0.13
CA ASN A 199 -8.71 -0.37 0.29
C ASN A 199 -9.73 0.48 1.05
N LYS A 200 -10.97 -0.02 1.16
CA LYS A 200 -12.04 0.64 1.93
C LYS A 200 -11.56 0.91 3.36
N GLY A 201 -11.42 2.19 3.72
CA GLY A 201 -10.89 2.65 5.01
C GLY A 201 -9.66 3.57 4.89
N ASN A 202 -8.75 3.34 3.93
CA ASN A 202 -7.60 4.23 3.70
C ASN A 202 -7.96 5.51 2.92
N SER A 203 -9.17 5.55 2.35
CA SER A 203 -9.77 6.74 1.74
C SER A 203 -9.79 7.90 2.74
N GLY A 204 -9.32 9.06 2.27
CA GLY A 204 -9.16 10.30 3.02
C GLY A 204 -7.82 10.42 3.73
N GLY A 205 -7.00 9.37 3.74
CA GLY A 205 -5.65 9.39 4.29
C GLY A 205 -4.64 10.08 3.37
N PRO A 206 -3.43 10.36 3.88
CA PRO A 206 -2.38 11.01 3.09
C PRO A 206 -1.66 10.04 2.15
N LEU A 207 -1.30 10.54 0.96
CA LEU A 207 -0.31 9.95 0.07
C LEU A 207 1.01 10.70 0.25
N PHE A 208 2.08 10.01 0.63
CA PHE A 208 3.41 10.57 0.87
C PHE A 208 4.38 10.29 -0.26
N ASP A 209 5.33 11.20 -0.46
CA ASP A 209 6.58 10.93 -1.18
C ASP A 209 7.59 10.17 -0.30
N ASN A 210 8.79 9.90 -0.85
CA ASN A 210 9.88 9.25 -0.11
C ASN A 210 10.52 10.10 0.99
N CYS A 211 10.13 11.38 1.13
CA CYS A 211 10.62 12.30 2.15
C CYS A 211 9.61 12.52 3.28
N GLY A 212 8.44 11.86 3.20
CA GLY A 212 7.35 12.04 4.16
C GLY A 212 6.58 13.35 4.01
N VAL A 213 6.66 13.99 2.83
CA VAL A 213 5.80 15.12 2.47
C VAL A 213 4.54 14.59 1.81
N VAL A 214 3.38 15.13 2.19
CA VAL A 214 2.10 14.76 1.61
C VAL A 214 1.99 15.36 0.21
N VAL A 215 1.70 14.52 -0.78
CA VAL A 215 1.55 14.90 -2.20
C VAL A 215 0.11 14.76 -2.68
N GLY A 216 -0.70 13.95 -2.01
CA GLY A 216 -2.10 13.78 -2.34
C GLY A 216 -2.95 13.27 -1.19
N VAL A 217 -4.25 13.20 -1.43
CA VAL A 217 -5.22 12.58 -0.53
C VAL A 217 -5.72 11.30 -1.17
N ASN A 218 -5.52 10.17 -0.50
CA ASN A 218 -5.93 8.85 -0.97
C ASN A 218 -7.44 8.86 -1.22
N THR A 219 -7.88 8.62 -2.46
CA THR A 219 -9.31 8.39 -2.74
C THR A 219 -9.49 7.01 -3.36
N PHE A 220 -10.72 6.51 -3.32
CA PHE A 220 -11.04 5.23 -3.92
C PHE A 220 -11.05 5.38 -5.45
N GLY A 221 -9.99 4.89 -6.08
CA GLY A 221 -9.84 4.80 -7.52
C GLY A 221 -9.79 3.34 -7.95
N ALA A 222 -10.95 2.72 -8.12
CA ALA A 222 -11.19 1.68 -9.10
C ALA A 222 -12.70 1.69 -9.24
N VAL A 223 -13.20 2.40 -10.24
CA VAL A 223 -14.57 2.18 -10.68
C VAL A 223 -14.66 0.71 -11.08
N SER A 224 -15.17 -0.12 -10.18
CA SER A 224 -15.98 -1.26 -10.56
C SER A 224 -17.32 -0.71 -11.07
N THR A 225 -17.27 0.12 -12.11
CA THR A 225 -18.48 0.41 -12.88
C THR A 225 -18.75 -0.84 -13.68
N MET A 226 -19.79 -1.56 -13.29
CA MET A 226 -20.54 -2.33 -14.27
C MET A 226 -21.19 -1.30 -15.20
N GLU A 227 -20.57 -1.03 -16.34
CA GLU A 227 -21.27 -0.32 -17.40
C GLU A 227 -22.21 -1.31 -18.06
N VAL A 228 -23.52 -1.04 -17.95
CA VAL A 228 -24.52 -1.73 -18.75
C VAL A 228 -24.58 -1.00 -20.09
N SER A 229 -23.98 -1.59 -21.12
CA SER A 229 -24.08 -1.12 -22.50
C SER A 229 -25.04 -2.02 -23.28
N ARG A 230 -25.66 -1.51 -24.36
CA ARG A 230 -26.41 -2.38 -25.27
C ARG A 230 -25.53 -2.82 -26.43
N ASP A 231 -25.49 -4.12 -26.71
CA ASP A 231 -24.84 -4.62 -27.92
C ASP A 231 -25.62 -4.22 -29.19
N GLN A 232 -25.04 -4.50 -30.36
CA GLN A 232 -25.67 -4.24 -31.66
C GLN A 232 -27.01 -5.00 -31.87
N ARG A 233 -27.37 -5.91 -30.97
CA ARG A 233 -28.64 -6.66 -30.97
C ARG A 233 -29.59 -6.17 -29.87
N GLY A 234 -29.26 -5.07 -29.20
CA GLY A 234 -30.10 -4.44 -28.18
C GLY A 234 -30.13 -5.16 -26.83
N ARG A 235 -29.21 -6.09 -26.57
CA ARG A 235 -29.12 -6.81 -25.30
C ARG A 235 -28.25 -6.03 -24.32
N ASP A 236 -28.68 -5.98 -23.06
CA ASP A 236 -27.89 -5.40 -21.99
C ASP A 236 -26.66 -6.28 -21.73
N VAL A 237 -25.47 -5.67 -21.85
CA VAL A 237 -24.17 -6.29 -21.61
C VAL A 237 -23.55 -5.54 -20.45
N ALA A 238 -23.41 -6.22 -19.32
CA ALA A 238 -22.67 -5.70 -18.18
C ALA A 238 -21.18 -5.96 -18.38
N ALA A 239 -20.40 -4.90 -18.61
CA ALA A 239 -18.94 -4.97 -18.58
C ALA A 239 -18.45 -4.37 -17.26
N GLY A 240 -17.98 -5.22 -16.35
CA GLY A 240 -17.27 -4.76 -15.16
C GLY A 240 -15.80 -4.55 -15.51
N MET A 241 -15.24 -3.37 -15.21
CA MET A 241 -13.78 -3.22 -15.18
C MET A 241 -13.26 -3.93 -13.91
N PRO A 242 -12.38 -4.95 -14.01
CA PRO A 242 -11.71 -5.49 -12.83
C PRO A 242 -10.91 -4.38 -12.15
N ASN A 243 -10.69 -4.49 -10.83
CA ASN A 243 -9.77 -3.61 -10.11
C ASN A 243 -8.40 -3.69 -10.78
N THR A 244 -8.04 -2.64 -11.52
CA THR A 244 -6.85 -2.63 -12.38
C THR A 244 -5.55 -2.46 -11.59
N GLY A 245 -5.64 -2.31 -10.26
CA GLY A 245 -4.50 -1.91 -9.42
C GLY A 245 -4.07 -0.46 -9.69
N ILE A 246 -4.92 0.34 -10.31
CA ILE A 246 -4.69 1.75 -10.63
C ILE A 246 -5.60 2.59 -9.75
N PHE A 247 -4.99 3.27 -8.78
CA PHE A 247 -5.64 4.17 -7.85
C PHE A 247 -5.40 5.63 -8.21
N TYR A 248 -6.25 6.49 -7.69
CA TYR A 248 -6.19 7.93 -7.89
C TYR A 248 -6.18 8.64 -6.53
N SER A 249 -5.48 9.76 -6.47
CA SER A 249 -5.43 10.64 -5.30
C SER A 249 -5.47 12.09 -5.76
N PRO A 250 -6.50 12.90 -5.42
CA PRO A 250 -6.46 14.34 -5.60
C PRO A 250 -5.15 14.91 -5.07
N HIS A 251 -4.48 15.71 -5.90
CA HIS A 251 -3.23 16.33 -5.51
C HIS A 251 -3.46 17.31 -4.34
N ILE A 252 -2.54 17.37 -3.39
CA ILE A 252 -2.70 18.16 -2.15
C ILE A 252 -2.80 19.67 -2.42
N SER A 253 -2.31 20.13 -3.56
CA SER A 253 -2.47 21.52 -4.02
C SER A 253 -3.94 21.96 -4.07
N ASN A 254 -4.89 21.05 -4.31
CA ASN A 254 -6.31 21.37 -4.30
C ASN A 254 -6.77 21.91 -2.93
N LEU A 255 -6.21 21.37 -1.83
CA LEU A 255 -6.45 21.88 -0.48
C LEU A 255 -5.76 23.23 -0.26
N ILE A 256 -4.52 23.37 -0.72
CA ILE A 256 -3.74 24.61 -0.57
C ILE A 256 -4.42 25.77 -1.32
N ASP A 257 -4.94 25.52 -2.51
CA ASP A 257 -5.69 26.50 -3.29
C ASP A 257 -7.03 26.84 -2.62
N ALA A 258 -7.71 25.84 -2.04
CA ALA A 258 -8.92 26.06 -1.25
C ALA A 258 -8.63 26.92 -0.02
N GLN A 259 -7.54 26.66 0.71
CA GLN A 259 -7.16 27.44 1.90
C GLN A 259 -6.93 28.91 1.58
N LYS A 260 -6.40 29.23 0.39
CA LYS A 260 -6.18 30.63 -0.06
C LYS A 260 -7.46 31.33 -0.50
N THR A 261 -8.45 30.58 -1.00
CA THR A 261 -9.62 31.15 -1.69
C THR A 261 -10.92 31.06 -0.90
N ILE A 262 -11.01 30.14 0.06
CA ILE A 262 -12.21 29.87 0.84
C ILE A 262 -12.10 30.55 2.21
N PRO A 263 -12.97 31.54 2.53
CA PRO A 263 -12.90 32.28 3.78
C PRO A 263 -12.96 31.40 5.04
N ALA A 264 -13.75 30.32 5.01
CA ALA A 264 -13.88 29.37 6.13
C ALA A 264 -12.56 28.66 6.48
N LEU A 265 -11.61 28.60 5.53
CA LEU A 265 -10.31 27.95 5.67
C LEU A 265 -9.17 28.91 6.01
N ALA A 266 -9.42 30.22 6.01
CA ALA A 266 -8.40 31.25 6.17
C ALA A 266 -7.65 31.19 7.52
N ALA A 267 -8.27 30.60 8.55
CA ALA A 267 -7.65 30.42 9.86
C ALA A 267 -6.57 29.32 9.90
N MET A 268 -6.57 28.40 8.92
CA MET A 268 -5.62 27.29 8.89
C MET A 268 -4.23 27.76 8.48
N LYS A 269 -3.21 27.24 9.16
CA LYS A 269 -1.78 27.47 8.88
C LYS A 269 -1.14 26.17 8.40
N LEU A 270 -1.12 25.99 7.08
CA LEU A 270 -0.54 24.81 6.46
C LEU A 270 1.00 24.89 6.42
N ASP A 271 1.68 23.85 6.87
CA ASP A 271 3.13 23.67 6.67
C ASP A 271 3.37 23.17 5.23
N VAL A 272 3.87 24.04 4.35
CA VAL A 272 4.05 23.75 2.93
C VAL A 272 5.52 23.81 2.50
N THR A 273 5.91 22.97 1.54
CA THR A 273 7.26 22.99 0.95
C THR A 273 7.23 22.89 -0.58
N PRO A 274 7.98 23.76 -1.30
CA PRO A 274 8.08 23.69 -2.76
C PRO A 274 9.17 22.75 -3.23
N ALA A 275 10.08 22.36 -2.33
CA ALA A 275 11.20 21.49 -2.65
C ALA A 275 10.69 20.06 -2.92
N PRO A 276 10.92 19.51 -4.14
CA PRO A 276 10.66 18.11 -4.41
C PRO A 276 11.52 17.22 -3.50
N CYS A 277 11.03 16.02 -3.18
CA CYS A 277 11.86 15.03 -2.51
C CYS A 277 13.09 14.70 -3.37
N ALA A 278 14.28 15.02 -2.88
CA ALA A 278 15.52 14.60 -3.53
C ALA A 278 15.59 13.07 -3.47
N ALA A 279 15.76 12.43 -4.63
CA ALA A 279 16.08 11.02 -4.65
C ALA A 279 17.33 10.81 -3.78
N PRO A 280 17.39 9.78 -2.92
CA PRO A 280 18.65 9.42 -2.29
C PRO A 280 19.62 9.14 -3.43
N THR A 281 20.56 10.05 -3.67
CA THR A 281 21.68 9.77 -4.54
C THR A 281 22.30 8.52 -4.00
N ALA A 282 22.30 7.44 -4.79
CA ALA A 282 23.10 6.28 -4.48
C ALA A 282 24.55 6.76 -4.49
N GLU A 283 25.03 7.24 -3.34
CA GLU A 283 26.46 7.29 -3.09
C GLU A 283 26.90 5.85 -3.19
N ALA A 284 27.54 5.51 -4.31
CA ALA A 284 28.34 4.30 -4.39
C ALA A 284 29.17 4.28 -3.10
N PRO A 285 29.15 3.21 -2.30
CA PRO A 285 29.83 3.21 -1.02
C PRO A 285 31.28 3.59 -1.27
N GLY A 286 31.65 4.79 -0.85
CA GLY A 286 33.01 5.27 -0.96
C GLY A 286 33.90 4.21 -0.33
N LEU A 287 34.93 3.76 -1.04
CA LEU A 287 35.89 2.83 -0.47
C LEU A 287 36.36 3.45 0.87
N PRO A 288 36.36 2.69 1.98
CA PRO A 288 36.84 3.20 3.26
C PRO A 288 38.16 3.95 3.12
N VAL A 289 38.35 5.05 3.86
CA VAL A 289 39.54 5.93 3.76
C VAL A 289 40.87 5.16 3.80
N TRP A 290 40.93 4.05 4.54
CA TRP A 290 42.10 3.19 4.62
C TRP A 290 42.48 2.55 3.27
N ILE A 291 41.53 2.30 2.36
CA ILE A 291 41.79 1.75 1.03
C ILE A 291 42.58 2.74 0.18
N TYR A 292 42.24 4.02 0.23
CA TYR A 292 43.04 5.07 -0.42
C TYR A 292 44.45 5.15 0.20
N GLY A 293 44.57 4.95 1.51
CA GLY A 293 45.86 4.83 2.19
C GLY A 293 46.69 3.64 1.71
N VAL A 294 46.07 2.47 1.51
CA VAL A 294 46.73 1.26 0.98
C VAL A 294 47.15 1.47 -0.48
N ILE A 295 46.28 2.04 -1.32
CA ILE A 295 46.60 2.35 -2.72
C ILE A 295 47.79 3.33 -2.79
N GLY A 296 47.79 4.38 -1.95
CA GLY A 296 48.89 5.32 -1.84
C GLY A 296 50.21 4.65 -1.42
N LEU A 297 50.17 3.74 -0.45
CA LEU A 297 51.34 2.98 0.00
C LEU A 297 51.89 2.08 -1.12
N VAL A 298 51.02 1.36 -1.84
CA VAL A 298 51.42 0.50 -2.96
C VAL A 298 52.09 1.30 -4.07
N VAL A 299 51.52 2.46 -4.43
CA VAL A 299 52.11 3.36 -5.42
C VAL A 299 53.46 3.91 -4.94
N LEU A 300 53.58 4.28 -3.67
CA LEU A 300 54.84 4.75 -3.09
C LEU A 300 55.91 3.64 -3.11
N LEU A 301 55.55 2.40 -2.78
CA LEU A 301 56.45 1.24 -2.83
C LEU A 301 56.87 0.90 -4.27
N ALA A 302 55.96 1.02 -5.24
CA ALA A 302 56.27 0.82 -6.65
C ALA A 302 57.18 1.93 -7.21
N LEU A 303 56.95 3.19 -6.83
CA LEU A 303 57.80 4.31 -7.25
C LEU A 303 59.19 4.22 -6.62
N THR A 304 59.28 3.87 -5.33
CA THR A 304 60.56 3.68 -4.65
C THR A 304 61.33 2.49 -5.22
N SER A 305 60.67 1.36 -5.51
CA SER A 305 61.31 0.21 -6.17
C SER A 305 61.83 0.56 -7.57
N THR A 306 61.08 1.33 -8.34
CA THR A 306 61.47 1.81 -9.68
C THR A 306 62.66 2.76 -9.59
N VAL A 307 62.67 3.69 -8.63
CA VAL A 307 63.82 4.59 -8.39
C VAL A 307 65.06 3.81 -7.94
N ILE A 308 64.91 2.77 -7.12
CA ILE A 308 66.03 1.89 -6.71
C ILE A 308 66.56 1.11 -7.93
N ALA A 309 65.67 0.58 -8.77
CA ALA A 309 66.05 -0.12 -10.00
C ALA A 309 66.78 0.80 -10.99
N LEU A 310 66.30 2.04 -11.16
CA LEU A 310 66.92 3.06 -12.02
C LEU A 310 68.23 3.61 -11.44
N ARG A 311 68.36 3.73 -10.11
CA ARG A 311 69.63 4.10 -9.43
C ARG A 311 70.65 2.98 -9.45
N LYS A 312 70.21 1.72 -9.49
CA LYS A 312 71.05 0.54 -9.73
C LYS A 312 71.31 0.33 -11.23
N GLY A 313 71.54 1.40 -11.97
CA GLY A 313 72.27 1.32 -13.23
C GLY A 313 73.61 0.64 -12.96
N THR A 314 73.75 -0.60 -13.43
CA THR A 314 74.84 -1.57 -13.23
C THR A 314 74.84 -2.24 -11.84
N THR A 315 74.93 -3.57 -11.69
CA THR A 315 76.08 -4.38 -12.13
C THR A 315 75.78 -5.90 -12.08
N ARG A 316 75.94 -6.58 -13.22
CA ARG A 316 76.52 -7.95 -13.39
C ARG A 316 75.93 -9.23 -12.74
N GLU A 317 74.82 -9.25 -12.02
CA GLU A 317 74.38 -10.53 -11.39
C GLU A 317 73.48 -11.45 -12.23
N ILE A 318 72.82 -10.97 -13.28
CA ILE A 318 71.89 -11.81 -14.07
C ILE A 318 72.63 -12.71 -15.08
N VAL A 319 73.84 -12.36 -15.52
CA VAL A 319 74.60 -13.17 -16.50
C VAL A 319 75.18 -14.45 -15.87
N ARG A 320 75.47 -14.47 -14.56
CA ARG A 320 75.99 -15.67 -13.87
C ARG A 320 74.95 -16.77 -13.65
N VAL A 321 73.66 -16.42 -13.60
CA VAL A 321 72.57 -17.39 -13.40
C VAL A 321 72.16 -18.05 -14.72
N VAL A 322 72.36 -17.37 -15.85
CA VAL A 322 72.08 -17.94 -17.18
C VAL A 322 73.20 -18.89 -17.61
N GLU A 323 74.47 -18.60 -17.30
CA GLU A 323 75.58 -19.50 -17.62
C GLU A 323 75.57 -20.82 -16.83
N SER A 324 75.03 -20.84 -15.60
CA SER A 324 74.96 -22.06 -14.78
C SER A 324 73.91 -23.07 -15.27
N TYR A 325 72.82 -22.59 -15.90
CA TYR A 325 71.78 -23.45 -16.46
C TYR A 325 72.19 -24.11 -17.79
N SER A 326 72.97 -23.40 -18.63
CA SER A 326 73.50 -23.95 -19.88
C SER A 326 74.58 -25.03 -19.69
N ALA A 327 75.25 -25.07 -18.52
CA ALA A 327 76.21 -26.12 -18.18
C ALA A 327 75.55 -27.42 -17.67
N TYR A 328 74.36 -27.32 -17.08
CA TYR A 328 73.61 -28.47 -16.54
C TYR A 328 72.98 -29.33 -17.64
N ILE A 329 72.50 -28.71 -18.73
CA ILE A 329 71.80 -29.42 -19.82
C ILE A 329 72.76 -30.19 -20.76
N ARG A 330 74.08 -29.95 -20.72
CA ARG A 330 75.06 -30.62 -21.62
C ARG A 330 75.69 -31.90 -21.07
N ARG A 331 75.43 -32.33 -19.83
CA ARG A 331 76.07 -33.55 -19.28
C ARG A 331 75.03 -34.55 -18.79
N LYS A 332 74.80 -35.56 -19.64
CA LYS A 332 73.99 -36.78 -19.45
C LYS A 332 72.48 -36.51 -19.52
N GLY A 333 71.72 -37.13 -20.40
CA GLY A 333 71.86 -38.45 -21.04
C GLY A 333 70.44 -39.04 -21.03
N ASP A 334 69.93 -39.32 -22.22
CA ASP A 334 68.51 -39.42 -22.59
C ASP A 334 67.75 -40.67 -22.01
N PRO A 335 66.43 -40.85 -22.29
CA PRO A 335 65.31 -41.28 -21.41
C PRO A 335 65.09 -42.83 -21.45
N PRO A 336 63.98 -43.53 -21.03
CA PRO A 336 62.51 -43.27 -21.11
C PRO A 336 61.76 -43.74 -19.81
N SER A 337 60.42 -43.86 -19.63
CA SER A 337 59.34 -44.37 -20.46
C SER A 337 57.99 -44.32 -19.69
N VAL A 338 56.86 -44.32 -20.44
CA VAL A 338 55.59 -45.07 -20.16
C VAL A 338 54.71 -44.59 -18.97
N ARG A 339 53.37 -44.44 -19.04
CA ARG A 339 52.30 -44.63 -20.03
C ARG A 339 51.07 -43.85 -19.51
N VAL A 340 50.30 -43.29 -20.43
CA VAL A 340 48.95 -42.75 -20.18
C VAL A 340 47.92 -43.86 -20.34
N ARG A 341 46.92 -43.95 -19.44
CA ARG A 341 45.67 -44.66 -19.68
C ARG A 341 44.46 -43.85 -19.20
N LYS A 342 43.45 -43.81 -20.07
CA LYS A 342 42.10 -43.25 -19.96
C LYS A 342 41.19 -44.06 -19.00
N GLU A 343 40.00 -43.48 -18.78
CA GLU A 343 38.77 -43.98 -18.12
C GLU A 343 38.70 -43.67 -16.61
N ALA A 344 37.58 -43.34 -15.98
CA ALA A 344 36.20 -43.04 -16.40
C ALA A 344 35.49 -42.37 -15.20
N SER A 345 34.32 -41.78 -15.46
CA SER A 345 33.36 -41.23 -14.51
C SER A 345 33.14 -42.07 -13.23
N ARG A 346 33.08 -41.43 -12.06
CA ARG A 346 32.25 -41.90 -10.95
C ARG A 346 31.75 -40.75 -10.07
N ALA A 347 30.48 -40.90 -9.70
CA ALA A 347 29.66 -40.04 -8.88
C ALA A 347 30.16 -39.91 -7.43
N ALA A 348 29.84 -38.78 -6.79
CA ALA A 348 29.77 -38.67 -5.34
C ALA A 348 28.63 -37.73 -4.92
N SER A 349 27.60 -38.38 -4.37
CA SER A 349 26.57 -37.98 -3.41
C SER A 349 26.68 -36.64 -2.66
N GLN A 350 25.55 -35.95 -2.58
CA GLN A 350 25.21 -34.87 -1.64
C GLN A 350 25.03 -35.39 -0.19
N PRO A 351 25.24 -34.55 0.84
CA PRO A 351 24.73 -34.77 2.20
C PRO A 351 23.38 -34.06 2.46
N PRO A 352 22.59 -34.50 3.47
CA PRO A 352 21.15 -34.25 3.56
C PRO A 352 20.75 -32.95 4.28
N SER A 353 19.60 -32.41 3.87
CA SER A 353 18.90 -31.27 4.48
C SER A 353 18.12 -31.70 5.73
N ALA A 354 18.23 -30.91 6.80
CA ALA A 354 17.48 -31.06 8.02
C ALA A 354 16.01 -30.58 7.90
N THR A 355 15.15 -31.31 8.59
CA THR A 355 13.69 -31.28 8.64
C THR A 355 13.16 -30.10 9.47
N ALA A 356 12.08 -29.46 9.00
CA ALA A 356 11.21 -28.58 9.80
C ALA A 356 9.95 -29.36 10.26
N PRO A 357 9.38 -29.06 11.44
CA PRO A 357 8.28 -29.85 12.01
C PRO A 357 6.90 -29.44 11.50
N ALA A 358 6.03 -30.44 11.47
CA ALA A 358 4.65 -30.41 10.98
C ALA A 358 3.66 -29.76 11.96
N ARG A 359 2.60 -29.17 11.37
CA ARG A 359 1.39 -28.66 12.02
C ARG A 359 0.37 -29.81 12.17
N PRO A 360 -0.39 -29.92 13.28
CA PRO A 360 -1.27 -31.06 13.50
C PRO A 360 -2.61 -30.96 12.77
N ALA A 361 -3.25 -32.13 12.73
CA ALA A 361 -4.27 -32.61 11.81
C ALA A 361 -5.67 -31.98 11.88
N LYS A 362 -6.29 -32.10 10.70
CA LYS A 362 -7.67 -31.91 10.28
C LYS A 362 -8.65 -32.82 11.06
N ALA A 363 -9.81 -32.28 11.46
CA ALA A 363 -10.96 -33.06 11.94
C ALA A 363 -12.02 -33.21 10.83
N ALA A 364 -12.36 -34.49 10.60
CA ALA A 364 -13.51 -35.11 9.94
C ALA A 364 -14.38 -34.34 8.93
N ALA A 365 -14.42 -34.89 7.71
CA ALA A 365 -15.34 -34.58 6.63
C ALA A 365 -16.70 -35.29 6.79
N ALA A 366 -17.78 -34.61 6.38
CA ALA A 366 -19.05 -35.19 5.95
C ALA A 366 -19.17 -35.00 4.42
N PRO A 367 -19.95 -35.83 3.70
CA PRO A 367 -19.66 -36.16 2.31
C PRO A 367 -20.02 -35.05 1.33
N ALA A 368 -19.21 -35.00 0.27
CA ALA A 368 -19.35 -34.16 -0.90
C ALA A 368 -20.75 -34.25 -1.54
N ALA A 369 -21.36 -33.10 -1.78
CA ALA A 369 -22.50 -32.95 -2.67
C ALA A 369 -22.18 -31.83 -3.68
N ASP A 370 -21.70 -32.28 -4.85
CA ASP A 370 -21.90 -31.68 -6.17
C ASP A 370 -21.66 -30.17 -6.31
N ALA A 371 -20.39 -29.80 -6.48
CA ALA A 371 -19.94 -28.54 -7.04
C ALA A 371 -20.29 -28.50 -8.54
N GLY A 372 -21.52 -28.10 -8.87
CA GLY A 372 -21.95 -28.07 -10.26
C GLY A 372 -23.33 -27.48 -10.57
N SER A 373 -24.06 -26.91 -9.61
CA SER A 373 -25.41 -26.39 -9.88
C SER A 373 -25.53 -24.90 -9.57
N LYS A 374 -25.89 -24.15 -10.62
CA LYS A 374 -26.40 -22.78 -10.59
C LYS A 374 -27.48 -22.68 -9.50
N LEU A 375 -27.31 -21.78 -8.54
CA LEU A 375 -28.25 -21.55 -7.44
C LEU A 375 -29.01 -20.24 -7.66
N VAL A 376 -30.31 -20.23 -7.38
CA VAL A 376 -31.19 -19.06 -7.54
C VAL A 376 -31.93 -18.84 -6.23
N LEU A 377 -31.86 -17.63 -5.66
CA LEU A 377 -32.66 -17.23 -4.51
C LEU A 377 -33.92 -16.52 -5.04
N SER A 378 -35.07 -17.16 -4.92
CA SER A 378 -36.35 -16.58 -5.38
C SER A 378 -37.35 -16.55 -4.24
N GLY A 379 -38.05 -15.43 -4.02
CA GLY A 379 -39.01 -15.34 -2.93
C GLY A 379 -39.95 -14.15 -2.95
N ARG A 380 -40.62 -13.92 -1.81
CA ARG A 380 -41.71 -12.94 -1.65
C ARG A 380 -41.55 -12.20 -0.32
N GLY A 381 -41.77 -10.89 -0.34
CA GLY A 381 -41.86 -10.04 0.85
C GLY A 381 -43.15 -9.22 0.77
N GLY A 382 -44.10 -9.51 1.65
CA GLY A 382 -45.46 -8.97 1.53
C GLY A 382 -46.10 -9.30 0.17
N ASP A 383 -46.63 -8.29 -0.53
CA ASP A 383 -47.22 -8.43 -1.86
C ASP A 383 -46.19 -8.39 -3.01
N LYS A 384 -44.94 -8.02 -2.73
CA LYS A 384 -43.87 -7.89 -3.73
C LYS A 384 -43.12 -9.22 -3.91
N LYS A 385 -42.90 -9.60 -5.17
CA LYS A 385 -42.02 -10.73 -5.52
C LYS A 385 -40.60 -10.21 -5.70
N PHE A 386 -39.65 -10.82 -5.00
CA PHE A 386 -38.24 -10.50 -5.09
C PHE A 386 -37.49 -11.70 -5.69
N ARG A 387 -36.74 -11.47 -6.76
CA ARG A 387 -35.88 -12.49 -7.36
C ARG A 387 -34.45 -11.99 -7.33
N VAL A 388 -33.59 -12.68 -6.61
CA VAL A 388 -32.18 -12.34 -6.49
C VAL A 388 -31.35 -13.53 -6.95
N GLU A 389 -30.73 -13.39 -8.11
CA GLU A 389 -29.86 -14.44 -8.63
C GLU A 389 -28.44 -14.24 -8.08
N ILE A 390 -27.94 -15.26 -7.39
CA ILE A 390 -26.58 -15.34 -6.85
C ILE A 390 -25.97 -16.64 -7.37
N THR A 391 -25.09 -16.53 -8.35
CA THR A 391 -24.47 -17.67 -9.02
C THR A 391 -23.15 -18.08 -8.37
N ALA A 392 -22.78 -19.35 -8.52
CA ALA A 392 -21.48 -19.85 -8.06
C ALA A 392 -20.31 -19.08 -8.72
N GLU A 393 -20.43 -18.73 -10.01
CA GLU A 393 -19.43 -17.92 -10.72
C GLU A 393 -19.26 -16.52 -10.12
N GLU A 394 -20.35 -15.85 -9.71
CA GLU A 394 -20.27 -14.55 -9.03
C GLU A 394 -19.58 -14.69 -7.65
N LEU A 395 -19.86 -15.78 -6.93
CA LEU A 395 -19.27 -16.04 -5.61
C LEU A 395 -17.79 -16.43 -5.68
N GLU A 396 -17.40 -17.23 -6.67
CA GLU A 396 -16.01 -17.60 -6.94
C GLU A 396 -15.20 -16.38 -7.40
N ARG A 397 -15.79 -15.51 -8.22
CA ARG A 397 -15.16 -14.25 -8.65
C ARG A 397 -14.98 -13.29 -7.48
N ALA A 398 -15.97 -13.17 -6.59
CA ALA A 398 -15.84 -12.39 -5.37
C ALA A 398 -14.71 -12.93 -4.47
N ALA A 399 -14.66 -14.25 -4.25
CA ALA A 399 -13.62 -14.89 -3.45
C ALA A 399 -12.20 -14.68 -4.04
N ALA A 400 -12.05 -14.75 -5.38
CA ALA A 400 -10.78 -14.53 -6.06
C ALA A 400 -10.31 -13.05 -6.05
N ALA A 401 -11.23 -12.09 -5.95
CA ALA A 401 -10.94 -10.67 -5.88
C ALA A 401 -10.53 -10.18 -4.47
N SER A 402 -10.29 -11.09 -3.52
CA SER A 402 -10.19 -10.79 -2.07
C SER A 402 -11.46 -10.15 -1.48
N GLU A 403 -12.60 -10.25 -2.17
CA GLU A 403 -13.89 -9.78 -1.68
C GLU A 403 -14.56 -10.92 -0.89
N SER A 404 -14.90 -10.64 0.37
CA SER A 404 -15.36 -11.67 1.33
C SER A 404 -16.77 -12.26 1.07
N GLY A 405 -17.32 -12.10 -0.13
CA GLY A 405 -18.68 -12.50 -0.54
C GLY A 405 -19.54 -11.39 -1.15
N ILE A 406 -20.73 -11.76 -1.64
CA ILE A 406 -21.76 -10.89 -2.23
C ILE A 406 -22.69 -10.36 -1.14
N VAL A 407 -22.83 -9.06 -1.04
CA VAL A 407 -23.67 -8.37 -0.05
C VAL A 407 -25.08 -8.16 -0.60
N LEU A 408 -26.07 -8.62 0.16
CA LEU A 408 -27.49 -8.38 -0.06
C LEU A 408 -27.99 -7.35 0.95
N GLY A 409 -28.74 -6.36 0.50
CA GLY A 409 -29.35 -5.37 1.39
C GLY A 409 -30.30 -4.42 0.67
N ARG A 410 -30.83 -3.44 1.40
CA ARG A 410 -31.79 -2.46 0.86
C ARG A 410 -31.14 -1.33 0.07
N SER A 411 -29.85 -1.07 0.28
CA SER A 411 -29.15 0.09 -0.28
C SER A 411 -28.49 -0.24 -1.61
N GLN A 412 -28.85 0.48 -2.67
CA GLN A 412 -28.27 0.30 -4.00
C GLN A 412 -26.81 0.74 -4.09
N SER A 413 -26.37 1.62 -3.19
CA SER A 413 -24.98 2.11 -3.07
C SER A 413 -24.08 1.23 -2.19
N LEU A 414 -24.64 0.35 -1.36
CA LEU A 414 -23.88 -0.40 -0.33
C LEU A 414 -24.01 -1.92 -0.44
N SER A 415 -24.86 -2.43 -1.35
CA SER A 415 -25.11 -3.84 -1.57
C SER A 415 -24.96 -4.21 -3.04
N ASP A 416 -24.41 -5.39 -3.29
CA ASP A 416 -24.22 -5.95 -4.63
C ASP A 416 -25.55 -6.45 -5.21
N LYS A 417 -26.46 -6.89 -4.33
CA LYS A 417 -27.83 -7.28 -4.66
C LYS A 417 -28.81 -6.54 -3.78
N VAL A 418 -29.90 -6.03 -4.37
CA VAL A 418 -30.84 -5.15 -3.68
C VAL A 418 -32.18 -5.84 -3.45
N ILE A 419 -32.65 -5.81 -2.19
CA ILE A 419 -34.05 -6.07 -1.83
C ILE A 419 -34.59 -4.78 -1.22
N ASP A 420 -35.37 -4.06 -2.01
CA ASP A 420 -36.03 -2.82 -1.60
C ASP A 420 -37.26 -3.12 -0.71
N ASP A 421 -36.98 -3.51 0.53
CA ASP A 421 -37.97 -3.75 1.57
C ASP A 421 -37.54 -3.08 2.88
N PRO A 422 -38.42 -2.33 3.57
CA PRO A 422 -38.08 -1.61 4.80
C PRO A 422 -37.51 -2.48 5.92
N SER A 423 -37.90 -3.75 6.00
CA SER A 423 -37.38 -4.72 6.97
C SER A 423 -35.97 -5.20 6.65
N VAL A 424 -35.47 -4.91 5.45
CA VAL A 424 -34.12 -5.28 5.04
C VAL A 424 -33.16 -4.13 5.38
N SER A 425 -32.09 -4.45 6.11
CA SER A 425 -31.02 -3.48 6.41
C SER A 425 -30.24 -3.11 5.15
N ARG A 426 -29.66 -1.91 5.13
CA ARG A 426 -28.93 -1.35 3.98
C ARG A 426 -27.82 -2.26 3.46
N ARG A 427 -27.15 -2.97 4.38
CA ARG A 427 -26.35 -4.19 4.15
C ARG A 427 -26.88 -5.21 5.15
N HIS A 428 -27.55 -6.25 4.67
CA HIS A 428 -28.28 -7.16 5.53
C HIS A 428 -27.53 -8.46 5.75
N ALA A 429 -27.21 -9.15 4.66
CA ALA A 429 -26.60 -10.45 4.69
C ALA A 429 -25.51 -10.54 3.62
N LYS A 430 -24.50 -11.36 3.88
CA LYS A 430 -23.39 -11.60 2.95
C LYS A 430 -23.36 -13.07 2.58
N PHE A 431 -23.28 -13.35 1.29
CA PHE A 431 -23.22 -14.69 0.72
C PHE A 431 -21.80 -14.99 0.26
N PHE A 432 -21.25 -16.14 0.62
CA PHE A 432 -19.90 -16.54 0.20
C PHE A 432 -19.79 -18.05 0.12
N LEU A 433 -18.77 -18.55 -0.57
CA LEU A 433 -18.44 -19.97 -0.59
C LEU A 433 -17.39 -20.26 0.48
N ALA A 434 -17.64 -21.27 1.31
CA ALA A 434 -16.66 -21.83 2.24
C ALA A 434 -16.64 -23.35 2.06
N ASP A 435 -15.47 -23.92 1.74
CA ASP A 435 -15.29 -25.35 1.49
C ASP A 435 -16.30 -25.96 0.49
N GLY A 436 -16.70 -25.19 -0.53
CA GLY A 436 -17.68 -25.58 -1.54
C GLY A 436 -19.15 -25.48 -1.09
N VAL A 437 -19.40 -24.98 0.12
CA VAL A 437 -20.76 -24.76 0.66
C VAL A 437 -21.11 -23.29 0.56
N LEU A 438 -22.32 -22.99 0.09
CA LEU A 438 -22.87 -21.63 0.13
C LEU A 438 -23.18 -21.26 1.57
N MET A 439 -22.58 -20.19 2.05
CA MET A 439 -22.79 -19.64 3.37
C MET A 439 -23.54 -18.31 3.26
N VAL A 440 -24.40 -18.04 4.23
CA VAL A 440 -24.98 -16.72 4.46
C VAL A 440 -24.61 -16.25 5.87
N GLU A 441 -24.09 -15.04 5.98
CA GLU A 441 -23.72 -14.39 7.23
C GLU A 441 -24.59 -13.16 7.44
N ASP A 442 -25.24 -13.07 8.59
CA ASP A 442 -25.98 -11.85 8.98
C ASP A 442 -24.99 -10.73 9.30
N MET A 443 -25.14 -9.55 8.70
CA MET A 443 -24.19 -8.45 8.84
C MET A 443 -24.51 -7.51 10.02
N GLY A 444 -25.18 -8.01 11.06
CA GLY A 444 -25.69 -7.20 12.17
C GLY A 444 -26.96 -6.45 11.78
N SER A 445 -27.85 -7.14 11.07
CA SER A 445 -29.07 -6.55 10.55
C SER A 445 -30.10 -6.28 11.66
N ALA A 446 -30.93 -5.24 11.47
CA ALA A 446 -31.91 -4.82 12.49
C ALA A 446 -33.02 -5.86 12.74
N TYR A 447 -33.37 -6.66 11.73
CA TYR A 447 -34.46 -7.65 11.79
C TYR A 447 -33.97 -9.10 11.69
N GLY A 448 -32.66 -9.31 11.52
CA GLY A 448 -32.00 -10.60 11.52
C GLY A 448 -32.17 -11.41 10.23
N THR A 449 -31.24 -12.34 10.05
CA THR A 449 -31.28 -13.39 9.01
C THR A 449 -31.66 -14.72 9.65
N LYS A 450 -32.53 -15.51 9.01
CA LYS A 450 -32.94 -16.85 9.50
C LYS A 450 -32.85 -17.90 8.42
N ILE A 451 -32.36 -19.09 8.76
CA ILE A 451 -32.36 -20.27 7.88
C ILE A 451 -33.35 -21.28 8.47
N ASN A 452 -34.36 -21.67 7.68
CA ASN A 452 -35.42 -22.60 8.09
C ASN A 452 -36.10 -22.18 9.43
N GLY A 453 -36.26 -20.87 9.62
CA GLY A 453 -36.86 -20.29 10.82
C GLY A 453 -35.90 -20.11 12.02
N LYS A 454 -34.69 -20.71 11.98
CA LYS A 454 -33.65 -20.51 13.00
C LYS A 454 -32.86 -19.23 12.68
N ALA A 455 -32.85 -18.28 13.62
CA ALA A 455 -32.07 -17.06 13.49
C ALA A 455 -30.57 -17.33 13.58
N LEU A 456 -29.80 -16.65 12.74
CA LEU A 456 -28.36 -16.53 12.86
C LEU A 456 -28.03 -15.41 13.86
N GLY A 457 -27.02 -15.60 14.69
CA GLY A 457 -26.42 -14.50 15.46
C GLY A 457 -25.81 -13.45 14.55
N ALA A 458 -25.60 -12.23 15.08
CA ALA A 458 -24.92 -11.18 14.33
C ALA A 458 -23.49 -11.61 13.95
N ASN A 459 -23.17 -11.55 12.66
CA ASN A 459 -21.93 -12.05 12.04
C ASN A 459 -21.72 -13.56 12.15
N GLU A 460 -22.77 -14.32 12.47
CA GLU A 460 -22.76 -15.79 12.40
C GLU A 460 -23.08 -16.23 10.97
N ALA A 461 -22.27 -17.16 10.45
CA ALA A 461 -22.48 -17.74 9.14
C ALA A 461 -23.23 -19.07 9.25
N GLY A 462 -24.31 -19.22 8.48
CA GLY A 462 -25.04 -20.47 8.33
C GLY A 462 -24.88 -21.03 6.92
N GLY A 463 -24.70 -22.35 6.82
CA GLY A 463 -24.69 -23.03 5.54
C GLY A 463 -26.08 -23.11 4.93
N LEU A 464 -26.18 -22.87 3.62
CA LEU A 464 -27.38 -22.96 2.83
C LEU A 464 -27.31 -24.16 1.89
N LYS A 465 -28.44 -24.85 1.74
CA LYS A 465 -28.65 -25.93 0.80
C LYS A 465 -29.88 -25.66 -0.07
N PRO A 466 -29.92 -26.14 -1.31
CA PRO A 466 -31.14 -26.12 -2.10
C PRO A 466 -32.32 -26.75 -1.34
N GLY A 467 -33.45 -26.06 -1.30
CA GLY A 467 -34.64 -26.41 -0.52
C GLY A 467 -34.76 -25.64 0.80
N ASP A 468 -33.72 -24.95 1.26
CA ASP A 468 -33.80 -24.14 2.48
C ASP A 468 -34.65 -22.89 2.28
N LYS A 469 -35.32 -22.47 3.36
CA LYS A 469 -36.04 -21.19 3.44
C LYS A 469 -35.19 -20.16 4.15
N LEU A 470 -34.71 -19.18 3.42
CA LEU A 470 -33.94 -18.07 3.94
C LEU A 470 -34.86 -16.88 4.21
N THR A 471 -34.81 -16.32 5.42
CA THR A 471 -35.52 -15.08 5.76
C THR A 471 -34.50 -13.97 5.95
N ILE A 472 -34.67 -12.86 5.25
CA ILE A 472 -33.84 -11.66 5.32
C ILE A 472 -34.75 -10.54 5.80
N GLY A 473 -34.68 -10.21 7.08
CA GLY A 473 -35.63 -9.31 7.73
C GLY A 473 -37.04 -9.89 7.71
N GLY A 474 -37.95 -9.25 6.98
CA GLY A 474 -39.32 -9.69 6.75
C GLY A 474 -39.53 -10.41 5.41
N VAL A 475 -38.49 -10.55 4.58
CA VAL A 475 -38.59 -11.15 3.24
C VAL A 475 -38.18 -12.62 3.30
N GLN A 476 -39.03 -13.51 2.78
CA GLN A 476 -38.74 -14.94 2.70
C GLN A 476 -38.32 -15.33 1.28
N LEU A 477 -37.19 -16.02 1.18
CA LEU A 477 -36.55 -16.47 -0.05
C LEU A 477 -36.39 -17.98 -0.01
N ASP A 478 -36.80 -18.66 -1.08
CA ASP A 478 -36.53 -20.07 -1.28
C ASP A 478 -35.18 -20.24 -1.98
N VAL A 479 -34.34 -21.11 -1.44
CA VAL A 479 -33.03 -21.45 -2.01
C VAL A 479 -33.25 -22.55 -3.06
N GLY A 480 -33.21 -22.18 -4.34
CA GLY A 480 -33.42 -23.12 -5.46
C GLY A 480 -32.13 -23.53 -6.17
N ARG A 481 -32.19 -24.66 -6.87
CA ARG A 481 -31.32 -24.90 -8.04
C ARG A 481 -31.95 -24.19 -9.25
N ALA A 482 -31.14 -23.64 -10.13
CA ALA A 482 -31.59 -23.08 -11.39
C ALA A 482 -31.91 -24.19 -12.40
#